data_AF-A0A1I3VBG1-F1
#
_entry.id   AF-A0A1I3VBG1-F1
#
_cell.length_a   1.000
_cell.length_b   1.000
_cell.length_c   1.000
_cell.angle_alpha   90.00
_cell.angle_beta   90.00
_cell.angle_gamma   90.00
#
_symmetry.space_group_name_H-M   'P 1'
#
loop_
_entity.id
_entity.type
_entity.pdbx_description
1 polymer ?
#
loop_
_entity_poly.entity_id
_entity_poly.type
_entity_poly.pdbx_seq_one_letter_code
_entity_poly.pdbx_strand_id
1 'polypeptide(L)'
;MNPNYSLARFTAILQKSTEKRGWTYVIWPESASFFGTRARVKVRASAEGEVFEGSFMPLGDGNHKLPLKGNFLELIEKEVGDQVSISILERLDTGPTCDIS
;
A
#
# COMPACT_ATOMS: atom_id res chain seq x y z
N MET A 1 14.78 -10.71 21.03
CA MET A 1 14.60 -9.44 20.28
C MET A 1 14.19 -9.83 18.87
N ASN A 2 12.89 -9.76 18.59
CA ASN A 2 12.32 -10.28 17.36
C ASN A 2 12.40 -9.14 16.33
N PRO A 3 13.18 -9.27 15.24
CA PRO A 3 13.21 -8.22 14.24
C PRO A 3 11.82 -8.13 13.61
N ASN A 4 11.24 -6.94 13.66
CA ASN A 4 10.02 -6.60 12.94
C ASN A 4 10.32 -6.75 11.44
N TYR A 5 10.03 -7.92 10.85
CA TYR A 5 10.18 -8.16 9.43
C TYR A 5 9.05 -7.44 8.67
N SER A 6 9.26 -6.19 8.31
CA SER A 6 8.55 -5.60 7.16
C SER A 6 9.29 -6.00 5.88
N LEU A 7 8.56 -6.49 4.88
CA LEU A 7 9.09 -6.85 3.56
C LEU A 7 9.76 -5.65 2.87
N ALA A 8 9.12 -4.48 2.99
CA ALA A 8 9.62 -3.22 2.44
C ALA A 8 9.10 -2.05 3.27
N ARG A 9 9.80 -0.93 3.24
CA ARG A 9 9.33 0.34 3.77
C ARG A 9 9.62 1.44 2.78
N PHE A 10 8.64 2.30 2.54
CA PHE A 10 8.77 3.46 1.67
C PHE A 10 7.97 4.64 2.24
N THR A 11 8.38 5.84 1.88
CA THR A 11 7.66 7.08 2.18
C THR A 11 7.00 7.59 0.93
N ALA A 12 5.74 7.97 1.02
CA ALA A 12 4.99 8.54 -0.10
C ALA A 12 4.18 9.74 0.37
N ILE A 13 3.87 10.64 -0.57
CA ILE A 13 3.01 11.80 -0.31
C ILE A 13 1.55 11.39 -0.55
N LEU A 14 0.68 11.75 0.40
CA LEU A 14 -0.75 11.56 0.30
C LEU A 14 -1.32 12.48 -0.79
N GLN A 15 -1.91 11.88 -1.82
CA GLN A 15 -2.54 12.60 -2.91
C GLN A 15 -4.05 12.38 -2.90
N LYS A 16 -4.83 13.45 -3.06
CA LYS A 16 -6.27 13.36 -3.19
C LYS A 16 -6.64 13.23 -4.66
N SER A 17 -7.56 12.32 -4.98
CA SER A 17 -8.19 12.34 -6.30
C SER A 17 -9.02 13.60 -6.44
N THR A 18 -8.85 14.31 -7.55
CA THR A 18 -9.68 15.46 -7.94
C THR A 18 -11.11 15.05 -8.31
N GLU A 19 -11.39 13.74 -8.36
CA GLU A 19 -12.72 13.20 -8.57
C GLU A 19 -13.66 13.50 -7.39
N LYS A 20 -14.97 13.66 -7.69
CA LYS A 20 -16.04 14.03 -6.73
C LYS A 20 -16.12 13.16 -5.46
N ARG A 21 -15.48 11.98 -5.42
CA ARG A 21 -15.45 11.07 -4.26
C ARG A 21 -14.21 11.20 -3.37
N GLY A 22 -13.27 12.10 -3.66
CA GLY A 22 -12.26 12.55 -2.70
C GLY A 22 -11.39 11.45 -2.07
N TRP A 23 -11.18 10.32 -2.76
CA TRP A 23 -10.33 9.25 -2.26
C TRP A 23 -8.88 9.72 -2.19
N THR A 24 -8.23 9.49 -1.06
CA THR A 24 -6.79 9.70 -0.92
C THR A 24 -6.05 8.44 -1.32
N TYR A 25 -4.95 8.61 -2.04
CA TYR A 25 -4.09 7.52 -2.48
C TYR A 25 -2.63 7.93 -2.37
N VAL A 26 -1.77 6.92 -2.32
CA VAL A 26 -0.33 7.09 -2.45
C VAL A 26 0.14 6.37 -3.70
N ILE A 27 1.22 6.85 -4.30
CA ILE A 27 1.87 6.20 -5.43
C ILE A 27 3.21 5.65 -4.96
N TRP A 28 3.45 4.38 -5.22
CA TRP A 28 4.75 3.76 -4.99
C TRP A 28 5.31 3.24 -6.32
N PRO A 29 6.25 3.94 -6.96
CA PRO A 29 6.78 3.55 -8.28
C PRO A 29 7.60 2.25 -8.22
N GLU A 30 8.34 2.03 -7.13
CA GLU A 30 9.22 0.85 -7.00
C GLU A 30 8.48 -0.43 -6.63
N SER A 31 7.20 -0.33 -6.25
CA SER A 31 6.35 -1.48 -5.92
C SER A 31 6.30 -2.53 -7.03
N ALA A 32 6.30 -2.12 -8.31
CA ALA A 32 6.24 -3.04 -9.43
C ALA A 32 7.51 -3.88 -9.57
N SER A 33 8.67 -3.25 -9.40
CA SER A 33 9.96 -3.95 -9.37
C SER A 33 10.09 -4.80 -8.11
N PHE A 34 9.62 -4.30 -6.96
CA PHE A 34 9.68 -4.99 -5.69
C PHE A 34 8.84 -6.28 -5.67
N PHE A 35 7.59 -6.18 -6.13
CA PHE A 35 6.72 -7.36 -6.22
C PHE A 35 7.02 -8.23 -7.44
N GLY A 36 7.77 -7.70 -8.43
CA GLY A 36 8.04 -8.37 -9.70
C GLY A 36 6.80 -8.56 -10.57
N THR A 37 5.71 -7.87 -10.23
CA THR A 37 4.42 -7.97 -10.93
C THR A 37 3.86 -6.59 -11.20
N ARG A 38 3.16 -6.48 -12.34
CA ARG A 38 2.38 -5.29 -12.74
C ARG A 38 0.89 -5.55 -12.58
N ALA A 39 0.51 -6.58 -11.82
CA ALA A 39 -0.87 -6.93 -11.52
C ALA A 39 -1.33 -6.29 -10.21
N ARG A 40 -2.63 -6.39 -9.92
CA ARG A 40 -3.17 -5.98 -8.63
C ARG A 40 -2.61 -6.88 -7.54
N VAL A 41 -2.00 -6.29 -6.50
CA VAL A 41 -1.44 -7.04 -5.38
C VAL A 41 -2.15 -6.64 -4.08
N LYS A 42 -2.81 -7.59 -3.42
CA LYS A 42 -3.33 -7.39 -2.06
C LYS A 42 -2.20 -7.60 -1.06
N VAL A 43 -2.03 -6.64 -0.17
CA VAL A 43 -1.00 -6.69 0.86
C VAL A 43 -1.55 -6.18 2.19
N ARG A 44 -0.89 -6.59 3.26
CA ARG A 44 -1.01 -5.97 4.57
C ARG A 44 0.17 -5.04 4.76
N ALA A 45 -0.11 -3.79 5.05
CA ALA A 45 0.90 -2.76 5.27
C ALA A 45 0.62 -2.03 6.59
N SER A 46 1.60 -1.31 7.09
CA SER A 46 1.49 -0.44 8.26
C SER A 46 1.86 0.98 7.85
N ALA A 47 0.99 1.95 8.12
CA ALA A 47 1.28 3.37 7.90
C ALA A 47 1.43 4.06 9.25
N GLU A 48 2.55 4.74 9.50
CA GLU A 48 2.83 5.45 10.77
C GLU A 48 2.66 4.57 12.04
N GLY A 49 2.74 3.24 11.91
CA GLY A 49 2.53 2.28 12.99
C GLY A 49 1.18 1.57 12.93
N GLU A 50 0.19 2.13 12.25
CA GLU A 50 -1.15 1.54 12.14
C GLU A 50 -1.24 0.53 11.01
N VAL A 51 -1.67 -0.70 11.32
CA VAL A 51 -1.76 -1.80 10.35
C VAL A 51 -3.08 -1.71 9.57
N PHE A 52 -2.98 -1.77 8.25
CA PHE A 52 -4.12 -1.77 7.34
C PHE A 52 -3.94 -2.77 6.20
N GLU A 53 -5.06 -3.18 5.62
CA GLU A 53 -5.08 -3.97 4.40
C GLU A 53 -5.35 -3.06 3.20
N GLY A 54 -4.50 -3.17 2.17
CA GLY A 54 -4.62 -2.41 0.94
C GLY A 54 -4.37 -3.26 -0.29
N SER A 55 -4.82 -2.78 -1.44
CA SER A 55 -4.53 -3.39 -2.74
C SER A 55 -3.78 -2.39 -3.60
N PHE A 56 -2.55 -2.73 -3.97
CA PHE A 56 -1.81 -1.99 -4.97
C PHE A 56 -2.47 -2.21 -6.33
N MET A 57 -3.00 -1.15 -6.91
CA MET A 57 -3.62 -1.17 -8.22
C MET A 57 -2.63 -0.62 -9.24
N PRO A 58 -2.26 -1.39 -10.28
CA PRO A 58 -1.41 -0.89 -11.34
C PRO A 58 -2.16 0.19 -12.11
N LEU A 59 -1.51 1.31 -12.35
CA LEU A 59 -2.03 2.41 -13.18
C LEU A 59 -1.86 2.14 -14.69
N GLY A 60 -1.08 1.13 -15.07
CA GLY A 60 -0.74 0.82 -16.47
C GLY A 60 0.64 1.33 -16.88
N ASP A 61 1.09 2.45 -16.31
CA ASP A 61 2.43 3.03 -16.53
C ASP A 61 3.56 2.39 -15.69
N GLY A 62 3.29 1.24 -15.05
CA GLY A 62 4.23 0.59 -14.13
C GLY A 62 4.20 1.15 -12.70
N ASN A 63 3.44 2.21 -12.45
CA ASN A 63 3.16 2.71 -11.11
C ASN A 63 2.02 1.94 -10.46
N HIS A 64 2.14 1.66 -9.16
CA HIS A 64 1.00 1.21 -8.37
C HIS A 64 0.48 2.33 -7.47
N LYS A 65 -0.85 2.46 -7.42
CA LYS A 65 -1.53 3.31 -6.45
C LYS A 65 -2.13 2.46 -5.34
N LEU A 66 -2.03 2.95 -4.11
CA LEU A 66 -2.64 2.35 -2.94
C LEU A 66 -3.68 3.34 -2.39
N PRO A 67 -4.98 3.05 -2.54
CA PRO A 67 -6.02 3.89 -1.95
C PRO A 67 -6.02 3.71 -0.43
N LEU A 68 -6.06 4.82 0.30
CA LEU A 68 -6.20 4.87 1.75
C LEU A 68 -7.59 5.41 2.09
N LYS A 69 -8.27 4.77 3.05
CA LYS A 69 -9.57 5.22 3.51
C LYS A 69 -9.40 6.53 4.29
N GLY A 70 -10.31 7.50 4.10
CA GLY A 70 -10.28 8.77 4.84
C GLY A 70 -10.22 8.56 6.35
N ASN A 71 -11.06 7.67 6.89
CA ASN A 71 -11.07 7.33 8.33
C ASN A 71 -9.72 6.78 8.83
N PHE A 72 -8.95 6.12 7.97
CA PHE A 72 -7.63 5.61 8.36
C PHE A 72 -6.59 6.73 8.38
N LEU A 73 -6.71 7.72 7.51
CA LEU A 73 -5.86 8.91 7.51
C LEU A 73 -6.12 9.79 8.73
N GLU A 74 -7.39 9.94 9.11
CA GLU A 74 -7.78 10.60 10.36
C GLU A 74 -7.20 9.86 11.58
N LEU A 75 -7.14 8.53 11.54
CA LEU A 75 -6.57 7.73 12.64
C LEU A 75 -5.06 7.95 12.82
N ILE A 76 -4.31 8.10 11.73
CA ILE A 76 -2.86 8.39 11.77
C ILE A 76 -2.57 9.90 11.85
N GLU A 77 -3.61 10.74 11.96
CA GLU A 77 -3.51 12.21 11.99
C GLU A 77 -2.71 12.78 10.79
N LYS A 78 -2.94 12.22 9.60
CA LYS A 78 -2.31 12.67 8.35
C LYS A 78 -3.33 13.14 7.33
N GLU A 79 -2.94 14.14 6.55
CA GLU A 79 -3.80 14.73 5.52
C GLU A 79 -3.16 14.72 4.12
N VAL A 80 -3.90 15.22 3.14
CA VAL A 80 -3.42 15.27 1.75
C VAL A 80 -2.29 16.29 1.66
N GLY A 81 -1.15 15.89 1.09
CA GLY A 81 0.07 16.69 1.06
C GLY A 81 1.10 16.27 2.11
N ASP A 82 0.68 15.51 3.14
CA ASP A 82 1.59 14.98 4.13
C ASP A 82 2.36 13.76 3.63
N GLN A 83 3.57 13.59 4.19
CA GLN A 83 4.37 12.40 3.98
C GLN A 83 3.97 11.32 4.98
N VAL A 84 3.66 10.13 4.44
CA VAL A 84 3.31 8.94 5.22
C VAL A 84 4.37 7.86 5.02
N SER A 85 4.83 7.24 6.11
CA SER A 85 5.73 6.08 6.05
C SER A 85 4.90 4.80 6.00
N ILE A 86 4.98 4.06 4.91
CA ILE A 86 4.29 2.78 4.73
C ILE A 86 5.30 1.64 4.76
N SER A 87 5.03 0.65 5.61
CA SER A 87 5.81 -0.57 5.75
C SER A 87 4.97 -1.77 5.34
N ILE A 88 5.35 -2.47 4.27
CA ILE A 88 4.70 -3.71 3.84
C ILE A 88 5.05 -4.80 4.85
N LEU A 89 4.06 -5.41 5.47
CA LEU A 89 4.25 -6.50 6.43
C LEU A 89 4.21 -7.86 5.73
N GLU A 90 3.19 -8.09 4.91
CA GLU A 90 2.95 -9.37 4.24
C GLU A 90 2.18 -9.16 2.92
N ARG A 91 2.38 -10.07 1.96
CA ARG A 91 1.58 -10.15 0.74
C ARG A 91 0.43 -11.12 0.96
N LEU A 92 -0.79 -10.67 0.73
CA LEU A 92 -2.02 -11.49 0.80
C LEU A 92 -2.40 -12.07 -0.57
N ASP A 93 -1.54 -11.90 -1.57
CA ASP A 93 -1.77 -12.31 -2.97
C ASP A 93 -1.57 -13.81 -3.22
N THR A 94 -1.17 -14.57 -2.20
CA THR A 94 -1.18 -16.03 -2.27
C THR A 94 -2.61 -16.51 -2.11
N GLY A 95 -3.30 -16.72 -3.24
CA GLY A 95 -4.36 -17.72 -3.29
C GLY A 95 -3.86 -19.07 -2.75
N PRO A 96 -4.75 -19.97 -2.31
CA PRO A 96 -4.33 -21.22 -1.68
C PRO A 96 -3.31 -21.90 -2.57
N THR A 97 -2.17 -22.22 -1.96
CA THR A 97 -1.16 -23.13 -2.49
C THR A 97 -1.84 -24.21 -3.30
N CYS A 98 -1.50 -24.28 -4.59
CA CYS A 98 -1.78 -25.45 -5.39
C CYS A 98 -1.01 -26.59 -4.71
N ASP A 99 -1.75 -27.34 -3.90
CA ASP A 99 -1.33 -28.62 -3.37
C ASP A 99 -1.12 -29.52 -4.59
N ILE A 100 0.14 -29.68 -4.96
CA ILE A 100 0.57 -30.70 -5.92
C ILE A 100 0.61 -32.03 -5.16
N SER A 101 -0.56 -32.63 -4.95
CA SER A 101 -0.72 -34.05 -4.65
C SER A 101 -0.86 -34.86 -5.93
#